data_AF-A0A7C1S2F9-F1
#
_entry.id   AF-A0A7C1S2F9-F1
#
_cell.length_a   1.000
_cell.length_b   1.000
_cell.length_c   1.000
_cell.angle_alpha   90.00
_cell.angle_beta   90.00
_cell.angle_gamma   90.00
#
_symmetry.space_group_name_H-M   'P 1'
#
loop_
_entity.id
_entity.type
_entity.pdbx_description
1 polymer ?
#
loop_
_entity_poly.entity_id
_entity_poly.type
_entity_poly.pdbx_seq_one_letter_code
_entity_poly.pdbx_strand_id
1 'polypeptide(L)'
;MVIQGLPETLVKVGLYQDPLSDAVKRSSEDLFEIPFGSGDNIKYVSLNKGPYFLMVSQPKDRIPSPAGYNVILSVVSRSLDRNREIADKFERETGIDLGLEVPKLLQTHMDSMNSLFGFLE
;
A
#
# COMPACT_ATOMS: atom_id res chain seq x y z
N MET A 1 17.56 -9.11 -26.11
CA MET A 1 16.25 -8.43 -26.00
C MET A 1 15.66 -8.85 -24.67
N VAL A 2 15.75 -8.00 -23.64
CA VAL A 2 15.24 -8.32 -22.30
C VAL A 2 13.75 -8.00 -22.31
N ILE A 3 12.91 -9.03 -22.30
CA ILE A 3 11.48 -8.87 -22.00
C ILE A 3 11.47 -8.37 -20.55
N GLN A 4 11.22 -7.07 -20.35
CA GLN A 4 11.04 -6.53 -19.02
C GLN A 4 9.75 -7.18 -18.48
N GLY A 5 9.87 -8.02 -17.45
CA GLY A 5 8.72 -8.67 -16.84
C GLY A 5 7.69 -7.64 -16.38
N LEU A 6 6.41 -8.03 -16.42
CA LEU A 6 5.31 -7.20 -15.93
C LEU A 6 5.58 -6.79 -14.47
N PRO A 7 5.15 -5.58 -14.06
CA PRO A 7 5.26 -5.15 -12.67
C PRO A 7 4.50 -6.12 -11.75
N GLU A 8 5.15 -6.51 -10.67
CA GLU A 8 4.60 -7.32 -9.59
C GLU A 8 4.01 -6.40 -8.53
N THR A 9 2.84 -6.76 -8.01
CA THR A 9 2.14 -5.99 -6.98
C THR A 9 1.93 -6.84 -5.75
N LEU A 10 2.38 -6.34 -4.60
CA LEU A 10 2.04 -6.88 -3.29
C LEU A 10 1.02 -5.97 -2.63
N VAL A 11 -0.03 -6.56 -2.07
CA VAL A 11 -1.02 -5.86 -1.26
C VAL A 11 -1.10 -6.53 0.08
N LYS A 12 -1.02 -5.74 1.15
CA LYS A 12 -1.23 -6.18 2.52
C LYS A 12 -2.33 -5.34 3.17
N VAL A 13 -3.10 -5.96 4.05
CA VAL A 13 -4.18 -5.30 4.80
C VAL A 13 -3.94 -5.54 6.28
N GLY A 14 -4.22 -4.53 7.08
CA GLY A 14 -3.97 -4.56 8.51
C GLY A 14 -4.92 -3.69 9.29
N LEU A 15 -4.73 -3.73 10.60
CA LEU A 15 -5.40 -2.85 11.53
C LEU A 15 -4.39 -1.97 12.24
N TYR A 16 -4.76 -0.72 12.44
CA TYR A 16 -3.93 0.24 13.16
C TYR A 16 -4.78 1.14 14.04
N GLN A 17 -4.36 1.33 15.29
CA GLN A 17 -5.18 2.03 16.29
C GLN A 17 -5.08 3.55 16.18
N ASP A 18 -3.94 4.07 15.73
CA ASP A 18 -3.72 5.51 15.61
C ASP A 18 -4.01 6.01 14.18
N PRO A 19 -4.08 7.33 13.97
CA PRO A 19 -4.12 7.90 12.63
C PRO A 19 -2.93 7.46 11.79
N LEU A 20 -3.17 7.14 10.51
CA LEU A 20 -2.12 6.70 9.58
C LEU A 20 -1.01 7.75 9.43
N SER A 21 -1.34 9.03 9.58
CA SER A 21 -0.38 10.14 9.53
C SER A 21 0.74 10.01 10.58
N ASP A 22 0.47 9.42 11.75
CA ASP A 22 1.47 9.24 12.80
C ASP A 22 2.38 8.04 12.54
N ALA A 23 1.82 6.96 11.98
CA ALA A 23 2.61 5.83 11.49
C ALA A 23 3.56 6.26 10.38
N VAL A 24 3.07 7.02 9.40
CA VAL A 24 3.85 7.46 8.25
C VAL A 24 5.06 8.31 8.65
N LYS A 25 4.95 9.14 9.69
CA LYS A 25 6.09 9.92 10.23
C LYS A 25 7.23 9.06 10.78
N ARG A 26 6.94 7.82 11.20
CA ARG A 26 7.95 6.88 11.69
C ARG A 26 8.61 6.07 10.58
N SER A 27 8.00 6.04 9.40
CA SER A 27 8.58 5.42 8.21
C SER A 27 9.79 6.23 7.73
N SER A 28 10.84 5.52 7.31
CA SER A 28 11.98 6.11 6.61
C SER A 28 11.71 6.35 5.13
N GLU A 29 10.56 5.90 4.63
CA GLU A 29 10.05 6.20 3.29
C GLU A 29 9.55 7.65 3.23
N ASP A 30 9.93 8.36 2.17
CA ASP A 30 9.48 9.73 1.94
C ASP A 30 8.07 9.71 1.35
N LEU A 31 7.08 9.72 2.25
CA LEU A 31 5.67 9.49 1.95
C LEU A 31 4.90 10.82 1.96
N PHE A 32 4.28 11.15 0.81
CA PHE A 32 3.49 12.36 0.65
C PHE A 32 2.01 12.04 0.67
N GLU A 33 1.23 12.83 1.40
CA GLU A 33 -0.22 12.75 1.36
C GLU A 33 -0.71 13.20 -0.02
N ILE A 34 -1.55 12.40 -0.66
CA ILE A 34 -2.15 12.74 -1.95
C ILE A 34 -3.67 12.83 -1.85
N PRO A 35 -4.29 13.92 -2.32
CA PRO A 35 -5.73 14.02 -2.44
C PRO A 35 -6.20 13.26 -3.70
N PHE A 36 -6.09 11.93 -3.71
CA PHE A 36 -6.45 11.12 -4.88
C PHE A 36 -7.75 10.32 -4.67
N GLY A 37 -8.78 10.68 -5.44
CA GLY A 37 -10.10 10.04 -5.45
C GLY A 37 -11.13 10.79 -4.60
N SER A 38 -12.39 10.73 -5.03
CA SER A 38 -13.57 11.35 -4.39
C SER A 38 -14.08 10.57 -3.17
N GLY A 39 -13.19 10.18 -2.26
CA GLY A 39 -13.54 9.29 -1.16
C GLY A 39 -12.89 9.64 0.16
N ASP A 40 -13.59 9.25 1.23
CA ASP A 40 -13.24 9.35 2.65
C ASP A 40 -12.03 8.47 3.00
N ASN A 41 -10.90 8.58 2.28
CA ASN A 41 -9.67 7.84 2.56
C ASN A 41 -8.48 8.79 2.59
N ILE A 42 -7.60 8.64 3.58
CA ILE A 42 -6.27 9.24 3.63
C ILE A 42 -5.34 8.31 2.83
N LYS A 43 -4.46 8.89 2.00
CA LYS A 43 -3.52 8.13 1.18
C LYS A 43 -2.15 8.79 1.20
N TYR A 44 -1.11 7.99 1.41
CA TYR A 44 0.28 8.42 1.31
C TYR A 44 1.01 7.59 0.24
N VAL A 45 1.89 8.23 -0.54
CA VAL A 45 2.67 7.57 -1.60
C VAL A 45 4.15 7.94 -1.54
N SER A 46 5.00 6.99 -1.89
CA SER A 46 6.44 7.22 -2.09
C SER A 46 6.68 7.49 -3.58
N LEU A 47 7.21 8.68 -3.88
CA LEU A 47 7.51 9.10 -5.26
C LEU A 47 9.01 9.12 -5.57
N ASN A 48 9.87 9.08 -4.54
CA ASN A 48 11.28 9.48 -4.68
C ASN A 48 12.32 8.42 -4.29
N LYS A 49 11.91 7.23 -3.81
CA LYS A 49 12.85 6.20 -3.34
C LYS A 49 12.87 4.97 -4.22
N GLY A 50 13.59 5.03 -5.34
CA GLY A 50 13.96 3.84 -6.11
C GLY A 50 12.89 3.34 -7.10
N PRO A 51 13.11 2.18 -7.76
CA PRO A 51 12.26 1.69 -8.85
C PRO A 51 11.07 0.89 -8.32
N TYR A 52 10.37 1.44 -7.33
CA TYR A 52 9.13 0.91 -6.80
C TYR A 52 8.15 2.04 -6.49
N PHE A 53 6.88 1.69 -6.40
CA PHE A 53 5.82 2.56 -5.95
C PHE A 53 5.23 1.96 -4.68
N LEU A 54 5.26 2.72 -3.58
CA LEU A 54 4.63 2.36 -2.31
C LEU A 54 3.45 3.29 -2.08
N MET A 55 2.29 2.73 -1.75
CA MET A 55 1.09 3.44 -1.34
C MET A 55 0.55 2.84 -0.06
N VAL A 56 0.12 3.69 0.87
CA VAL A 56 -0.61 3.27 2.07
C VAL A 56 -1.87 4.12 2.23
N SER A 57 -2.97 3.50 2.63
CA SER A 57 -4.26 4.17 2.75
C SER A 57 -5.08 3.72 3.95
N GLN A 58 -5.88 4.63 4.48
CA GLN A 58 -6.75 4.43 5.63
C GLN A 58 -8.08 5.16 5.39
N PRO A 59 -9.25 4.55 5.64
CA PRO A 59 -10.53 5.25 5.61
C PRO A 59 -10.62 6.34 6.70
N LYS A 60 -10.97 7.58 6.29
CA LYS A 60 -11.29 8.74 7.13
C LYS A 60 -12.55 8.50 7.96
N ASP A 61 -13.61 8.00 7.32
CA ASP A 61 -14.91 7.82 7.93
C ASP A 61 -15.36 6.36 7.81
N ARG A 62 -15.16 5.61 8.89
CA ARG A 62 -16.10 4.59 9.37
C ARG A 62 -15.58 4.01 10.68
N ILE A 63 -16.42 4.15 11.70
CA ILE A 63 -16.47 3.42 12.98
C ILE A 63 -15.12 2.81 13.35
N PRO A 64 -14.32 3.42 14.27
CA PRO A 64 -13.23 2.68 14.88
C PRO A 64 -13.81 1.35 15.35
N SER A 65 -13.42 0.28 14.68
CA SER A 65 -13.73 -1.04 15.21
C SER A 65 -13.03 -1.11 16.57
N PRO A 66 -13.49 -1.93 17.52
CA PRO A 66 -12.72 -2.17 18.74
C PRO A 66 -11.25 -2.57 18.47
N ALA A 67 -10.95 -2.99 17.23
CA ALA A 67 -9.64 -3.41 16.76
C ALA A 67 -8.85 -2.33 15.97
N GLY A 68 -9.40 -1.12 15.77
CA GLY A 68 -8.73 0.00 15.08
C GLY A 68 -9.26 0.29 13.67
N TYR A 69 -8.48 1.05 12.90
CA TYR A 69 -8.73 1.45 11.52
C TYR A 69 -8.11 0.46 10.54
N ASN A 70 -8.81 0.17 9.44
CA ASN A 70 -8.24 -0.63 8.36
C ASN A 70 -7.15 0.16 7.64
N VAL A 71 -6.00 -0.46 7.43
CA VAL A 71 -4.89 0.07 6.65
C VAL A 71 -4.63 -0.87 5.47
N ILE A 72 -4.48 -0.30 4.28
CA ILE A 72 -4.12 -1.02 3.07
C ILE A 72 -2.78 -0.50 2.59
N LEU A 73 -1.81 -1.40 2.43
CA LEU A 73 -0.50 -1.11 1.85
C LEU A 73 -0.39 -1.82 0.49
N SER A 74 0.06 -1.08 -0.52
CA SER A 74 0.34 -1.59 -1.85
C SER A 74 1.78 -1.24 -2.23
N VAL A 75 2.55 -2.23 -2.65
CA VAL A 75 3.89 -2.05 -3.21
C VAL A 75 3.94 -2.63 -4.60
N VAL A 76 4.37 -1.83 -5.57
CA VAL A 76 4.51 -2.23 -6.97
C VAL A 76 5.98 -2.07 -7.37
N SER A 77 6.59 -3.13 -7.88
CA SER A 77 7.94 -3.09 -8.44
C SER A 77 8.15 -4.23 -9.43
N ARG A 78 9.36 -4.41 -9.95
CA ARG A 78 9.69 -5.54 -10.83
C ARG A 78 10.08 -6.83 -10.08
N SER A 79 10.02 -6.83 -8.74
CA SER A 79 10.45 -7.95 -7.91
C SER A 79 9.53 -8.11 -6.72
N LEU A 80 8.89 -9.28 -6.63
CA LEU A 80 8.03 -9.61 -5.48
C LEU A 80 8.82 -9.65 -4.17
N ASP A 81 10.07 -10.11 -4.20
CA ASP A 81 10.93 -10.13 -3.00
C ASP A 81 11.25 -8.72 -2.52
N ARG A 82 11.49 -7.79 -3.44
CA ARG A 82 11.60 -6.36 -3.11
C ARG A 82 10.31 -5.81 -2.51
N ASN A 83 9.16 -6.16 -3.09
CA ASN A 83 7.87 -5.72 -2.55
C ASN A 83 7.68 -6.20 -1.11
N ARG A 84 8.05 -7.45 -0.82
CA ARG A 84 8.04 -8.02 0.55
C ARG A 84 9.00 -7.27 1.47
N GLU A 85 10.23 -7.03 1.04
CA GLU A 85 11.22 -6.28 1.82
C GLU A 85 10.71 -4.89 2.23
N ILE A 86 10.12 -4.15 1.29
CA ILE A 86 9.56 -2.82 1.54
C ILE A 86 8.38 -2.88 2.49
N ALA A 87 7.46 -3.85 2.29
CA ALA A 87 6.31 -4.02 3.16
C ALA A 87 6.74 -4.38 4.60
N ASP A 88 7.64 -5.35 4.76
CA ASP A 88 8.13 -5.78 6.07
C ASP A 88 8.94 -4.69 6.78
N LYS A 89 9.70 -3.89 6.01
CA LYS A 89 10.37 -2.70 6.52
C LYS A 89 9.36 -1.68 7.03
N PHE A 90 8.31 -1.38 6.24
CA PHE A 90 7.27 -0.44 6.64
C PHE A 90 6.54 -0.91 7.90
N GLU A 91 6.15 -2.19 8.00
CA GLU A 91 5.54 -2.77 9.21
C GLU A 91 6.44 -2.59 10.44
N ARG A 92 7.73 -2.93 10.31
CA ARG A 92 8.69 -2.83 11.41
C ARG A 92 8.91 -1.39 11.88
N GLU A 93 8.95 -0.42 10.98
CA GLU A 93 9.18 1.00 11.29
C GLU A 93 7.92 1.66 11.86
N THR A 94 6.76 1.31 11.32
CA THR A 94 5.50 1.96 11.69
C THR A 94 4.79 1.26 12.85
N GLY A 95 5.06 -0.02 13.09
CA GLY A 95 4.34 -0.87 14.04
C GLY A 95 2.94 -1.29 13.57
N ILE A 96 2.60 -1.04 12.30
CA ILE A 96 1.33 -1.50 11.71
C ILE A 96 1.45 -3.00 11.43
N ASP A 97 0.52 -3.79 11.93
CA ASP A 97 0.40 -5.21 11.58
C ASP A 97 -0.47 -5.34 10.31
N LEU A 98 0.17 -5.61 9.17
CA LEU A 98 -0.49 -5.82 7.87
C LEU A 98 -0.65 -7.32 7.52
N GLY A 99 -0.77 -8.18 8.54
CA GLY A 99 -0.90 -9.62 8.41
C GLY A 99 -2.31 -10.16 8.11
N LEU A 100 -3.32 -9.30 7.87
CA LEU A 100 -4.66 -9.80 7.56
C LEU A 100 -4.71 -10.36 6.14
N GLU A 101 -5.25 -11.58 6.00
CA GLU A 101 -5.50 -12.19 4.70
C GLU A 101 -6.42 -11.26 3.89
N VAL A 102 -5.92 -10.78 2.74
CA VAL A 102 -6.73 -10.00 1.80
C VAL A 102 -7.84 -10.93 1.28
N PRO A 103 -9.12 -10.62 1.49
CA PRO A 103 -10.21 -11.41 0.91
C PRO A 103 -10.00 -11.52 -0.60
N LYS A 104 -10.06 -12.74 -1.16
CA LYS A 104 -9.81 -13.02 -2.59
C LYS A 104 -10.53 -12.04 -3.54
N LEU A 105 -11.69 -11.53 -3.14
CA LEU A 105 -12.47 -10.55 -3.89
C LEU A 105 -11.73 -9.21 -4.12
N LEU A 106 -10.96 -8.73 -3.14
CA LEU A 106 -10.14 -7.53 -3.26
C LEU A 106 -8.90 -7.78 -4.12
N GLN A 107 -8.34 -8.99 -4.02
CA GLN A 107 -7.20 -9.41 -4.84
C GLN A 107 -7.55 -9.36 -6.34
N THR A 108 -8.71 -9.89 -6.74
CA THR A 108 -9.19 -9.85 -8.13
C THR A 108 -9.44 -8.42 -8.65
N HIS A 109 -9.94 -7.52 -7.79
CA HIS A 109 -10.16 -6.14 -8.18
C HIS A 109 -8.85 -5.35 -8.37
N MET A 110 -7.81 -5.72 -7.61
CA MET A 110 -6.48 -5.09 -7.71
C MET A 110 -5.65 -5.66 -8.88
N ASP A 111 -5.77 -6.95 -9.18
CA ASP A 111 -5.22 -7.55 -10.40
C ASP A 111 -5.77 -6.87 -11.67
N SER A 112 -7.05 -6.46 -11.62
CA SER A 112 -7.71 -5.71 -12.69
C SER A 112 -7.18 -4.27 -12.84
N MET A 113 -6.61 -3.68 -11.78
CA MET A 113 -5.94 -2.37 -11.88
C MET A 113 -4.51 -2.50 -12.44
N ASN A 114 -3.80 -3.59 -12.16
CA ASN A 114 -2.51 -3.88 -12.80
C ASN A 114 -2.66 -4.00 -14.34
N SER A 115 -3.76 -4.59 -14.83
CA SER A 115 -4.03 -4.64 -16.28
C SER A 115 -4.34 -3.27 -16.90
N LEU A 116 -4.83 -2.30 -16.11
CA LEU A 116 -5.09 -0.93 -16.58
C LEU A 116 -3.79 -0.13 -16.73
N PHE A 117 -2.80 -0.32 -15.85
CA PHE A 117 -1.48 0.30 -15.98
C PHE A 117 -0.63 -0.35 -17.08
N GLY A 118 -0.90 -1.60 -17.46
CA GLY A 118 -0.30 -2.26 -18.63
C GLY A 118 -0.88 -1.83 -19.98
N PHE A 119 -1.89 -0.95 -20.02
CA PHE A 119 -2.55 -0.48 -21.25
C PHE A 119 -2.09 0.93 -21.69
N LEU A 120 -1.11 1.52 -20.99
CA LEU A 120 -0.53 2.83 -21.32
C LEU A 120 0.82 2.73 -22.08
N GLU A 121 1.08 1.59 -22.74
CA GLU A 121 2.12 1.46 -23.78
C GLU A 121 1.54 1.62 -25.18
#